data_AF-A0A3B8LU36-F1
#
_entry.id   AF-A0A3B8LU36-F1
#
_cell.length_a   1.000
_cell.length_b   1.000
_cell.length_c   1.000
_cell.angle_alpha   90.00
_cell.angle_beta   90.00
_cell.angle_gamma   90.00
#
_symmetry.space_group_name_H-M   'P 1'
#
loop_
_entity.id
_entity.type
_entity.pdbx_description
1 polymer ?
#
loop_
_entity_poly.entity_id
_entity_poly.type
_entity_poly.pdbx_seq_one_letter_code
_entity_poly.pdbx_strand_id
1 'polypeptide(L)'
;MSEIVEVVGRAMLDSTCHRVVLSRRRGDQSDLADRVVVRPVTLADGPRYQFTSETNRSQSHENLEPAAAVVRIGEWFPECYRDLHLFGSDEDVSARVGGGGRLKIHRGPATTRPPESTSHDRTKQHLLPDGQPCDFLEAIGVMTSEGRVKASRQGKFRQVNRFLELVDDCVEGLPQEGELRVVDFGCGKSYLTFAVHHLLRELRSREVRIVGVEREAEVVADCREVAERMGLDEISFHRSEISEFDHDGPVDLAVSLHACDTATDDALARAVGWQAGVILAVPCCQHEFAGQLAIGDLAAVHRHGILHERLAALVTDALRAEALEVCGYRTRVVEFIDLEHTAKNVLLRAVRREPGAVDQRRRAERAEAYRGLRAMLDVETTRLEQQLGPEFLERVSG
;
A
#
# COMPACT_ATOMS: atom_id res chain seq x y z
N MET A 1 -28.19 28.87 27.84
CA MET A 1 -27.24 27.83 27.42
C MET A 1 -27.17 26.79 28.54
N SER A 2 -27.15 25.49 28.26
CA SER A 2 -27.11 24.49 29.35
C SER A 2 -25.73 24.42 29.99
N GLU A 3 -25.63 24.14 31.30
CA GLU A 3 -24.35 24.06 32.05
C GLU A 3 -23.31 23.19 31.33
N ILE A 4 -23.75 22.09 30.71
CA ILE A 4 -22.87 21.20 29.95
C ILE A 4 -22.31 21.83 28.66
N VAL A 5 -23.07 22.68 27.98
CA VAL A 5 -22.59 23.37 26.76
C VAL A 5 -21.53 24.40 27.11
N GLU A 6 -21.62 25.04 28.28
CA GLU A 6 -20.56 25.92 28.78
C GLU A 6 -19.28 25.15 29.12
N VAL A 7 -19.40 23.97 29.73
CA VAL A 7 -18.27 23.09 30.02
C VAL A 7 -17.61 22.58 28.74
N VAL A 8 -18.41 22.16 27.75
CA VAL A 8 -17.90 21.80 26.41
C VAL A 8 -17.23 23.00 25.75
N GLY A 9 -17.84 24.19 25.86
CA GLY A 9 -17.30 25.42 25.31
C GLY A 9 -15.91 25.75 25.84
N ARG A 10 -15.75 25.71 27.17
CA ARG A 10 -14.45 25.89 27.83
C ARG A 10 -13.46 24.83 27.37
N ALA A 11 -13.85 23.55 27.39
CA ALA A 11 -12.96 22.47 26.98
C ALA A 11 -12.50 22.60 25.51
N MET A 12 -13.39 23.07 24.63
CA MET A 12 -13.08 23.23 23.22
C MET A 12 -12.16 24.42 22.93
N LEU A 13 -12.40 25.56 23.62
CA LEU A 13 -11.62 26.78 23.46
C LEU A 13 -10.24 26.68 24.12
N ASP A 14 -10.14 26.00 25.27
CA ASP A 14 -8.90 25.79 26.00
C ASP A 14 -8.09 24.59 25.47
N SER A 15 -8.56 23.94 24.40
CA SER A 15 -7.92 22.76 23.77
C SER A 15 -7.76 21.56 24.70
N THR A 16 -8.65 21.40 25.67
CA THR A 16 -8.71 20.25 26.62
C THR A 16 -9.80 19.23 26.25
N CYS A 17 -10.56 19.48 25.18
CA CYS A 17 -11.58 18.56 24.65
C CYS A 17 -10.96 17.47 23.77
N HIS A 18 -10.99 16.21 24.22
CA HIS A 18 -10.53 15.06 23.42
C HIS A 18 -11.60 14.55 22.46
N ARG A 19 -12.87 14.51 22.90
CA ARG A 19 -13.98 14.02 22.08
C ARG A 19 -15.32 14.47 22.66
N VAL A 20 -16.29 14.82 21.81
CA VAL A 20 -17.69 14.95 22.20
C VAL A 20 -18.53 13.94 21.42
N VAL A 21 -19.50 13.31 22.08
CA VAL A 21 -20.47 12.40 21.44
C VAL A 21 -21.88 12.89 21.73
N LEU A 22 -22.63 13.17 20.68
CA LEU A 22 -24.07 13.43 20.71
C LEU A 22 -24.79 12.18 20.21
N SER A 23 -25.79 11.69 20.96
CA SER A 23 -26.50 10.47 20.58
C SER A 23 -27.95 10.47 21.09
N ARG A 24 -28.72 9.47 20.64
CA ARG A 24 -30.15 9.32 20.94
C ARG A 24 -30.97 10.52 20.45
N ARG A 25 -31.08 10.62 19.13
CA ARG A 25 -31.88 11.63 18.42
C ARG A 25 -33.30 11.72 18.99
N ARG A 26 -33.81 12.95 19.13
CA ARG A 26 -35.14 13.26 19.65
C ARG A 26 -36.15 13.40 18.50
N GLY A 27 -37.32 12.81 18.69
CA GLY A 27 -38.44 12.93 17.75
C GLY A 27 -38.16 12.31 16.38
N ASP A 28 -38.98 12.68 15.40
CA ASP A 28 -38.88 12.22 14.01
C ASP A 28 -38.01 13.17 13.16
N GLN A 29 -36.82 13.53 13.68
CA GLN A 29 -35.84 14.35 12.97
C GLN A 29 -35.02 13.50 11.99
N SER A 30 -35.67 12.88 11.00
CA SER A 30 -35.06 11.92 10.07
C SER A 30 -33.86 12.47 9.27
N ASP A 31 -33.74 13.79 9.15
CA ASP A 31 -32.63 14.48 8.48
C ASP A 31 -31.32 14.56 9.30
N LEU A 32 -31.37 14.27 10.60
CA LEU A 32 -30.19 14.30 11.47
C LEU A 32 -29.63 12.90 11.73
N ALA A 33 -28.32 12.82 11.96
CA ALA A 33 -27.63 11.57 12.27
C ALA A 33 -28.13 10.89 13.55
N ASP A 34 -27.99 9.56 13.62
CA ASP A 34 -28.31 8.80 14.84
C ASP A 34 -27.27 9.07 15.94
N ARG A 35 -26.04 9.38 15.51
CA ARG A 35 -24.90 9.70 16.35
C ARG A 35 -24.00 10.72 15.65
N VAL A 36 -23.50 11.68 16.43
CA VAL A 36 -22.43 12.59 16.00
C VAL A 36 -21.25 12.44 16.93
N VAL A 37 -20.06 12.26 16.35
CA VAL A 37 -18.78 12.24 17.07
C VAL A 37 -17.98 13.46 16.65
N VAL A 38 -17.57 14.27 17.62
CA VAL A 38 -16.77 15.48 17.43
C VAL A 38 -15.39 15.26 18.02
N ARG A 39 -14.33 15.57 17.27
CA ARG A 39 -12.94 15.44 17.72
C ARG A 39 -12.11 16.66 17.31
N PRO A 40 -11.12 17.08 18.11
CA PRO A 40 -10.18 18.13 17.72
C PRO A 40 -9.33 17.65 16.55
N VAL A 41 -9.07 18.54 15.61
CA VAL A 41 -8.25 18.30 14.43
C VAL A 41 -7.48 19.57 14.04
N THR A 42 -6.33 19.40 13.40
CA THR A 42 -5.47 20.48 12.93
C THR A 42 -5.47 20.45 11.41
N LEU A 43 -5.97 21.52 10.80
CA LEU A 43 -5.93 21.75 9.35
C LEU A 43 -4.89 22.84 9.03
N ALA A 44 -4.58 23.01 7.74
CA ALA A 44 -3.65 24.06 7.28
C ALA A 44 -4.05 25.47 7.79
N ASP A 45 -5.35 25.73 7.92
CA ASP A 45 -5.91 27.01 8.39
C ASP A 45 -6.11 27.07 9.91
N GLY A 46 -5.48 26.16 10.69
CA GLY A 46 -5.48 26.17 12.15
C GLY A 46 -6.32 25.08 12.83
N PRO A 47 -6.48 25.16 14.18
CA PRO A 47 -7.23 24.17 14.96
C PRO A 47 -8.72 24.24 14.66
N ARG A 48 -9.33 23.07 14.45
CA ARG A 48 -10.74 22.86 14.11
C ARG A 48 -11.30 21.70 14.92
N TYR A 49 -12.61 21.51 14.87
CA TYR A 49 -13.30 20.33 15.35
C TYR A 49 -14.01 19.65 14.20
N GLN A 50 -13.70 18.38 13.97
CA GLN A 50 -14.36 17.57 12.96
C GLN A 50 -15.60 16.91 13.57
N PHE A 51 -16.76 17.22 13.00
CA PHE A 51 -18.05 16.59 13.24
C PHE A 51 -18.20 15.42 12.27
N THR A 52 -18.34 14.22 12.80
CA THR A 52 -18.61 13.01 12.04
C THR A 52 -20.04 12.56 12.34
N SER A 53 -20.90 12.71 11.35
CA SER A 53 -22.33 12.40 11.43
C SER A 53 -22.57 11.00 10.86
N GLU A 54 -23.02 10.07 11.69
CA GLU A 54 -23.24 8.67 11.32
C GLU A 54 -24.76 8.41 11.18
N THR A 55 -25.17 8.04 9.97
CA THR A 55 -26.52 7.51 9.67
C THR A 55 -26.41 6.03 9.31
N ASN A 56 -27.53 5.31 9.29
CA ASN A 56 -27.56 3.91 8.85
C ASN A 56 -27.09 3.67 7.40
N ARG A 57 -26.95 4.72 6.57
CA ARG A 57 -26.65 4.59 5.13
C ARG A 57 -25.42 5.35 4.66
N SER A 58 -24.88 6.26 5.48
CA SER A 58 -23.74 7.10 5.12
C SER A 58 -23.10 7.76 6.33
N GLN A 59 -21.84 8.15 6.16
CA GLN A 59 -21.09 8.98 7.07
C GLN A 59 -20.75 10.30 6.37
N SER A 60 -20.93 11.43 7.05
CA SER A 60 -20.50 12.75 6.55
C SER A 60 -19.60 13.45 7.54
N HIS A 61 -18.74 14.33 7.03
CA HIS A 61 -17.76 15.08 7.83
C HIS A 61 -17.90 16.58 7.60
N GLU A 62 -17.80 17.36 8.67
CA GLU A 62 -17.78 18.82 8.66
C GLU A 62 -16.73 19.31 9.64
N ASN A 63 -15.91 20.31 9.25
CA ASN A 63 -14.85 20.85 10.10
C ASN A 63 -15.18 22.29 10.49
N LEU A 64 -15.31 22.57 11.78
CA LEU A 64 -15.68 23.89 12.30
C LEU A 64 -14.55 24.50 13.14
N GLU A 65 -14.45 25.82 13.15
CA GLU A 65 -13.62 26.56 14.11
C GLU A 65 -14.12 26.34 15.55
N PRO A 66 -13.27 26.45 16.59
CA PRO A 66 -13.67 26.18 17.97
C PRO A 66 -14.94 26.93 18.40
N ALA A 67 -15.02 28.25 18.13
CA ALA A 67 -16.20 29.03 18.46
C ALA A 67 -17.47 28.56 17.71
N ALA A 68 -17.34 28.23 16.41
CA ALA A 68 -18.45 27.72 15.60
C ALA A 68 -18.89 26.32 16.02
N ALA A 69 -17.95 25.47 16.46
CA ALA A 69 -18.24 24.13 16.97
C ALA A 69 -19.07 24.18 18.26
N VAL A 70 -18.77 25.10 19.17
CA VAL A 70 -19.55 25.32 20.40
C VAL A 70 -20.97 25.76 20.09
N VAL A 71 -21.14 26.69 19.16
CA VAL A 71 -22.46 27.12 18.68
C VAL A 71 -23.24 25.93 18.13
N ARG A 72 -22.63 25.13 17.25
CA ARG A 72 -23.28 23.96 16.65
C ARG A 72 -23.73 22.93 17.69
N ILE A 73 -22.90 22.66 18.70
CA ILE A 73 -23.28 21.74 19.78
C ILE A 73 -24.45 22.31 20.60
N GLY A 74 -24.47 23.62 20.82
CA GLY A 74 -25.57 24.31 21.50
C GLY A 74 -26.89 24.29 20.72
N GLU A 75 -26.85 24.27 19.38
CA GLU A 75 -28.03 24.10 18.52
C GLU A 75 -28.60 22.69 18.63
N TRP A 76 -27.74 21.68 18.71
CA TRP A 76 -28.14 20.26 18.70
C TRP A 76 -28.46 19.68 20.07
N PHE A 77 -27.85 20.18 21.14
CA PHE A 77 -28.13 19.73 22.50
C PHE A 77 -28.68 20.86 23.37
N PRO A 78 -29.84 20.68 24.03
CA PRO A 78 -30.58 19.42 24.24
C PRO A 78 -31.73 19.16 23.26
N GLU A 79 -31.93 19.98 22.24
CA GLU A 79 -33.14 19.96 21.40
C GLU A 79 -33.19 18.77 20.44
N CYS A 80 -32.07 18.42 19.81
CA CYS A 80 -31.99 17.34 18.81
C CYS A 80 -31.50 16.01 19.40
N TYR A 81 -30.65 16.02 20.43
CA TYR A 81 -30.08 14.81 21.02
C TYR A 81 -30.37 14.72 22.52
N ARG A 82 -30.67 13.51 23.03
CA ARG A 82 -30.91 13.30 24.46
C ARG A 82 -29.63 13.16 25.27
N ASP A 83 -28.55 12.67 24.67
CA ASP A 83 -27.30 12.38 25.36
C ASP A 83 -26.14 13.18 24.76
N LEU A 84 -25.35 13.82 25.62
CA LEU A 84 -24.07 14.47 25.30
C LEU A 84 -23.01 13.91 26.24
N HIS A 85 -21.88 13.45 25.69
CA HIS A 85 -20.71 13.01 26.44
C HIS A 85 -19.48 13.77 25.99
N LEU A 86 -18.89 14.57 26.88
CA LEU A 86 -17.58 15.19 26.74
C LEU A 86 -16.53 14.28 27.38
N PHE A 87 -15.49 14.02 26.62
CA PHE A 87 -14.26 13.40 27.08
C PHE A 87 -13.17 14.47 27.09
N GLY A 88 -12.65 14.79 28.27
CA GLY A 88 -11.66 15.84 28.49
C GLY A 88 -10.29 15.32 28.92
N SER A 89 -9.34 16.23 29.11
CA SER A 89 -8.00 15.93 29.66
C SER A 89 -8.06 15.56 31.14
N ASP A 90 -8.90 16.25 31.91
CA ASP A 90 -8.93 16.15 33.38
C ASP A 90 -10.22 15.49 33.91
N GLU A 91 -11.35 15.73 33.24
CA GLU A 91 -12.66 15.16 33.60
C GLU A 91 -13.44 14.72 32.36
N ASP A 92 -14.26 13.68 32.54
CA ASP A 92 -15.31 13.30 31.60
C ASP A 92 -16.66 13.80 32.15
N VAL A 93 -17.43 14.46 31.28
CA VAL A 93 -18.72 15.03 31.66
C VAL A 93 -19.80 14.51 30.73
N SER A 94 -20.87 13.96 31.30
CA SER A 94 -22.02 13.45 30.56
C SER A 94 -23.29 14.15 30.99
N ALA A 95 -24.14 14.47 30.02
CA ALA A 95 -25.46 15.04 30.25
C ALA A 95 -26.52 14.23 29.52
N ARG A 96 -27.62 13.93 30.22
CA ARG A 96 -28.79 13.23 29.68
C ARG A 96 -30.06 14.02 29.96
N VAL A 97 -30.87 14.22 28.92
CA VAL A 97 -32.22 14.78 29.03
C VAL A 97 -33.16 13.70 29.56
N GLY A 98 -33.66 13.87 30.78
CA GLY A 98 -34.62 12.99 31.44
C GLY A 98 -36.08 13.32 31.12
N GLY A 99 -37.00 12.61 31.77
CA GLY A 99 -38.44 12.88 31.68
C GLY A 99 -38.78 14.29 32.15
N GLY A 100 -39.63 15.00 31.39
CA GLY A 100 -40.01 16.38 31.68
C GLY A 100 -38.95 17.44 31.34
N GLY A 101 -37.92 17.10 30.56
CA GLY A 101 -36.91 18.05 30.08
C GLY A 101 -35.80 18.38 31.10
N ARG A 102 -35.79 17.71 32.26
CA ARG A 102 -34.74 17.91 33.28
C ARG A 102 -33.41 17.29 32.82
N LEU A 103 -32.34 18.08 32.85
CA LEU A 103 -30.99 17.62 32.55
C LEU A 103 -30.36 16.95 33.78
N LYS A 104 -29.83 15.75 33.60
CA LYS A 104 -28.99 15.06 34.59
C LYS A 104 -27.54 15.09 34.10
N ILE A 105 -26.66 15.73 34.87
CA ILE A 105 -25.23 15.83 34.58
C ILE A 105 -24.46 14.90 35.52
N HIS A 106 -23.47 14.19 34.99
CA HIS A 106 -22.55 13.35 35.75
C HIS A 106 -21.12 13.69 35.34
N ARG A 107 -20.25 13.87 36.33
CA ARG A 107 -18.81 14.12 36.17
C ARG A 107 -18.03 12.95 36.74
N GLY A 108 -16.97 12.55 36.07
CA GLY A 108 -16.04 11.51 36.51
C GLY A 108 -14.61 11.84 36.09
N PRO A 109 -13.61 11.08 36.59
CA PRO A 109 -12.24 11.23 36.12
C PRO A 109 -12.14 10.94 34.61
N ALA A 110 -11.21 11.61 33.92
CA ALA A 110 -10.97 11.38 32.50
C ALA A 110 -10.68 9.89 32.22
N THR A 111 -11.47 9.26 31.35
CA THR A 111 -11.34 7.84 31.00
C THR A 111 -10.62 7.62 29.67
N THR A 112 -10.39 8.68 28.91
CA THR A 112 -9.72 8.64 27.60
C THR A 112 -8.39 9.38 27.62
N ARG A 113 -7.36 8.79 27.02
CA ARG A 113 -6.10 9.48 26.72
C ARG A 113 -6.32 10.57 25.66
N PRO A 114 -5.45 11.61 25.61
CA PRO A 114 -5.49 12.58 24.52
C PRO A 114 -5.48 11.89 23.16
N PRO A 115 -6.18 12.45 22.15
CA PRO A 115 -6.15 11.90 20.80
C PRO A 115 -4.69 11.83 20.33
N GLU A 116 -4.25 10.64 19.91
CA GLU A 116 -2.84 10.32 19.60
C GLU A 116 -2.24 11.18 18.46
N SER A 117 -3.05 11.98 17.77
CA SER A 117 -2.59 13.08 16.91
C SER A 117 -3.78 13.98 16.55
N THR A 118 -3.66 15.30 16.74
CA THR A 118 -4.62 16.27 16.17
C THR A 118 -4.36 16.52 14.69
N SER A 119 -3.21 16.12 14.16
CA SER A 119 -2.89 16.23 12.74
C SER A 119 -3.87 15.40 11.89
N HIS A 120 -4.56 16.05 10.95
CA HIS A 120 -5.30 15.35 9.88
C HIS A 120 -4.37 14.60 8.92
N ASP A 121 -3.10 14.99 8.91
CA ASP A 121 -2.05 14.19 8.35
C ASP A 121 -1.73 13.12 9.38
N ARG A 122 -2.34 11.94 9.24
CA ARG A 122 -1.69 10.74 9.76
C ARG A 122 -0.31 10.78 9.13
N THR A 123 0.71 11.21 9.87
CA THR A 123 2.08 10.93 9.50
C THR A 123 2.13 9.41 9.53
N LYS A 124 1.89 8.78 8.37
CA LYS A 124 2.11 7.36 8.20
C LYS A 124 3.53 7.17 8.72
N GLN A 125 3.70 6.38 9.78
CA GLN A 125 5.02 6.06 10.28
C GLN A 125 5.68 5.25 9.17
N HIS A 126 6.35 5.96 8.28
CA HIS A 126 7.13 5.40 7.21
C HIS A 126 8.23 4.53 7.84
N LEU A 127 8.52 3.40 7.21
CA LEU A 127 9.64 2.54 7.64
C LEU A 127 10.95 3.33 7.67
N LEU A 128 11.10 4.28 6.74
CA LEU A 128 12.17 5.28 6.73
C LEU A 128 11.56 6.64 7.07
N PRO A 129 11.80 7.19 8.27
CA PRO A 129 11.29 8.50 8.66
C PRO A 129 12.08 9.66 8.01
N ASP A 130 11.41 10.77 7.71
CA ASP A 130 12.07 12.03 7.34
C ASP A 130 12.69 12.67 8.61
N GLY A 131 13.89 13.23 8.48
CA GLY A 131 14.66 13.80 9.57
C GLY A 131 15.59 12.81 10.29
N GLN A 132 15.65 11.55 9.87
CA GLN A 132 16.61 10.57 10.36
C GLN A 132 17.64 10.24 9.27
N PRO A 133 18.95 10.38 9.54
CA PRO A 133 19.99 9.99 8.59
C PRO A 133 19.84 8.55 8.12
N CYS A 134 19.98 8.34 6.81
CA CYS A 134 19.90 7.04 6.17
C CYS A 134 20.90 6.98 5.01
N ASP A 135 21.97 6.21 5.19
CA ASP A 135 23.15 6.22 4.32
C ASP A 135 22.81 5.94 2.85
N PHE A 136 21.93 4.97 2.59
CA PHE A 136 21.55 4.66 1.22
C PHE A 136 20.73 5.78 0.59
N LEU A 137 19.83 6.43 1.35
CA LEU A 137 19.03 7.55 0.86
C LEU A 137 19.91 8.78 0.56
N GLU A 138 20.98 8.98 1.34
CA GLU A 138 22.00 9.99 1.06
C GLU A 138 22.78 9.64 -0.20
N ALA A 139 23.31 8.41 -0.30
CA ALA A 139 24.12 7.94 -1.42
C ALA A 139 23.38 8.05 -2.77
N ILE A 140 22.07 7.82 -2.77
CA ILE A 140 21.22 7.94 -3.97
C ILE A 140 20.65 9.35 -4.18
N GLY A 141 21.07 10.30 -3.35
CA GLY A 141 20.77 11.72 -3.44
C GLY A 141 19.33 12.11 -3.08
N VAL A 142 18.59 11.27 -2.37
CA VAL A 142 17.21 11.54 -1.89
C VAL A 142 17.22 12.37 -0.61
N MET A 143 18.15 12.08 0.29
CA MET A 143 18.27 12.70 1.61
C MET A 143 19.57 13.53 1.71
N THR A 144 19.62 14.45 2.67
CA THR A 144 20.86 15.12 3.11
C THR A 144 21.55 14.29 4.20
N SER A 145 22.81 14.59 4.50
CA SER A 145 23.54 13.97 5.61
C SER A 145 22.90 14.22 6.99
N GLU A 146 22.11 15.28 7.11
CA GLU A 146 21.32 15.59 8.32
C GLU A 146 20.00 14.78 8.40
N GLY A 147 19.73 13.90 7.44
CA GLY A 147 18.52 13.09 7.43
C GLY A 147 17.29 13.76 6.83
N ARG A 148 17.42 14.97 6.24
CA ARG A 148 16.27 15.66 5.65
C ARG A 148 16.05 15.23 4.20
N VAL A 149 14.83 14.85 3.86
CA VAL A 149 14.45 14.55 2.47
C VAL A 149 14.44 15.82 1.63
N LYS A 150 15.11 15.80 0.47
CA LYS A 150 15.13 16.95 -0.44
C LYS A 150 13.73 17.18 -1.01
N ALA A 151 13.27 18.44 -1.04
CA ALA A 151 11.92 18.78 -1.53
C ALA A 151 11.63 18.23 -2.93
N SER A 152 12.61 18.28 -3.84
CA SER A 152 12.50 17.73 -5.21
C SER A 152 12.48 16.20 -5.28
N ARG A 153 12.72 15.50 -4.18
CA ARG A 153 12.82 14.04 -4.09
C ARG A 153 11.72 13.42 -3.21
N GLN A 154 10.75 14.19 -2.73
CA GLN A 154 9.64 13.71 -1.90
C GLN A 154 8.82 12.60 -2.59
N GLY A 155 8.56 12.70 -3.90
CA GLY A 155 7.89 11.63 -4.65
C GLY A 155 8.66 10.31 -4.64
N LYS A 156 9.98 10.37 -4.87
CA LYS A 156 10.86 9.19 -4.83
C LYS A 156 10.95 8.61 -3.43
N PHE A 157 11.01 9.45 -2.38
CA PHE A 157 11.01 9.00 -1.00
C PHE A 157 9.72 8.25 -0.63
N ARG A 158 8.55 8.77 -1.02
CA ARG A 158 7.26 8.07 -0.86
C ARG A 158 7.25 6.74 -1.61
N GLN A 159 7.75 6.70 -2.84
CA GLN A 159 7.82 5.47 -3.64
C GLN A 159 8.70 4.40 -2.97
N VAL A 160 9.88 4.79 -2.47
CA VAL A 160 10.80 3.87 -1.77
C VAL A 160 10.14 3.33 -0.51
N ASN A 161 9.57 4.20 0.34
CA ASN A 161 8.89 3.76 1.55
C ASN A 161 7.73 2.81 1.27
N ARG A 162 6.90 3.14 0.29
CA ARG A 162 5.76 2.30 -0.09
C ARG A 162 6.20 0.95 -0.65
N PHE A 163 7.30 0.91 -1.40
CA PHE A 163 7.90 -0.36 -1.82
C PHE A 163 8.38 -1.18 -0.63
N LEU A 164 9.07 -0.56 0.33
CA LEU A 164 9.52 -1.26 1.53
C LEU A 164 8.36 -1.80 2.36
N GLU A 165 7.24 -1.08 2.47
CA GLU A 165 6.02 -1.61 3.12
C GLU A 165 5.55 -2.92 2.46
N LEU A 166 5.58 -3.00 1.12
CA LEU A 166 5.17 -4.19 0.38
C LEU A 166 6.16 -5.36 0.53
N VAL A 167 7.45 -5.06 0.62
CA VAL A 167 8.48 -6.07 0.92
C VAL A 167 8.32 -6.57 2.36
N ASP A 168 8.11 -5.65 3.30
CA ASP A 168 7.97 -5.92 4.72
C ASP A 168 6.76 -6.81 5.03
N ASP A 169 5.63 -6.56 4.37
CA ASP A 169 4.43 -7.41 4.37
C ASP A 169 4.71 -8.89 4.02
N CYS A 170 5.83 -9.16 3.32
CA CYS A 170 6.20 -10.50 2.86
C CYS A 170 7.29 -11.15 3.71
N VAL A 171 7.92 -10.42 4.64
CA VAL A 171 9.06 -10.92 5.43
C VAL A 171 8.70 -12.16 6.24
N GLU A 172 7.47 -12.24 6.76
CA GLU A 172 7.00 -13.44 7.49
C GLU A 172 6.91 -14.68 6.59
N GLY A 173 6.77 -14.50 5.28
CA GLY A 173 6.74 -15.58 4.29
C GLY A 173 8.12 -16.03 3.82
N LEU A 174 9.19 -15.34 4.22
CA LEU A 174 10.57 -15.73 3.94
C LEU A 174 11.07 -16.71 5.03
N PRO A 175 12.14 -17.49 4.75
CA PRO A 175 12.77 -18.32 5.77
C PRO A 175 13.09 -17.51 7.03
N GLN A 176 12.81 -18.06 8.21
CA GLN A 176 13.03 -17.36 9.49
C GLN A 176 14.48 -17.44 9.97
N GLU A 177 15.22 -18.44 9.49
CA GLU A 177 16.61 -18.68 9.83
C GLU A 177 17.46 -18.78 8.56
N GLY A 178 18.75 -18.46 8.69
CA GLY A 178 19.71 -18.47 7.58
C GLY A 178 19.78 -17.15 6.79
N GLU A 179 20.78 -17.12 5.92
CA GLU A 179 21.05 -16.02 4.98
C GLU A 179 19.98 -16.00 3.88
N LEU A 180 19.25 -14.88 3.79
CA LEU A 180 18.25 -14.66 2.74
C LEU A 180 18.94 -14.35 1.41
N ARG A 181 18.48 -14.97 0.34
CA ARG A 181 19.00 -14.76 -1.02
C ARG A 181 18.00 -14.01 -1.86
N VAL A 182 18.39 -12.80 -2.28
CA VAL A 182 17.53 -11.90 -3.04
C VAL A 182 18.10 -11.71 -4.43
N VAL A 183 17.25 -11.75 -5.45
CA VAL A 183 17.61 -11.38 -6.82
C VAL A 183 16.74 -10.20 -7.25
N ASP A 184 17.36 -9.12 -7.71
CA ASP A 184 16.70 -7.93 -8.26
C ASP A 184 16.95 -7.83 -9.77
N PHE A 185 15.93 -8.18 -10.55
CA PHE A 185 15.96 -8.20 -12.00
C PHE A 185 15.69 -6.81 -12.59
N GLY A 186 16.57 -6.35 -13.47
CA GLY A 186 16.46 -5.02 -14.07
C GLY A 186 16.62 -3.94 -13.01
N CYS A 187 17.64 -4.07 -12.14
CA CYS A 187 17.79 -3.24 -10.95
C CYS A 187 18.06 -1.76 -11.26
N GLY A 188 18.44 -1.42 -12.50
CA GLY A 188 18.72 -0.05 -12.92
C GLY A 188 19.78 0.58 -12.01
N LYS A 189 19.53 1.80 -11.55
CA LYS A 189 20.42 2.51 -10.60
C LYS A 189 20.38 1.96 -9.16
N SER A 190 19.75 0.80 -8.96
CA SER A 190 19.77 -0.01 -7.74
C SER A 190 19.24 0.65 -6.46
N TYR A 191 18.46 1.74 -6.60
CA TYR A 191 17.87 2.45 -5.47
C TYR A 191 17.01 1.54 -4.58
N LEU A 192 16.27 0.63 -5.20
CA LEU A 192 15.36 -0.28 -4.52
C LEU A 192 16.10 -1.52 -4.00
N THR A 193 17.17 -1.94 -4.69
CA THR A 193 18.13 -2.95 -4.20
C THR A 193 18.72 -2.54 -2.84
N PHE A 194 19.25 -1.32 -2.75
CA PHE A 194 19.80 -0.80 -1.49
C PHE A 194 18.72 -0.60 -0.41
N ALA A 195 17.50 -0.25 -0.81
CA ALA A 195 16.38 -0.11 0.11
C ALA A 195 15.99 -1.48 0.71
N VAL A 196 15.90 -2.54 -0.11
CA VAL A 196 15.61 -3.91 0.36
C VAL A 196 16.70 -4.40 1.29
N HIS A 197 17.96 -4.16 0.92
CA HIS A 197 19.09 -4.45 1.78
C HIS A 197 18.95 -3.79 3.16
N HIS A 198 18.71 -2.47 3.18
CA HIS A 198 18.54 -1.72 4.42
C HIS A 198 17.35 -2.24 5.26
N LEU A 199 16.21 -2.54 4.63
CA LEU A 199 15.05 -3.11 5.33
C LEU A 199 15.39 -4.46 5.98
N LEU A 200 15.94 -5.39 5.21
CA LEU A 200 16.20 -6.75 5.70
C LEU A 200 17.33 -6.76 6.74
N ARG A 201 18.43 -6.06 6.47
CA ARG A 201 19.61 -6.05 7.35
C ARG A 201 19.43 -5.13 8.55
N GLU A 202 19.14 -3.85 8.33
CA GLU A 202 19.14 -2.85 9.41
C GLU A 202 17.84 -2.87 10.21
N LEU A 203 16.67 -2.95 9.54
CA LEU A 203 15.37 -2.85 10.22
C LEU A 203 14.82 -4.20 10.70
N ARG A 204 15.28 -5.31 10.12
CA ARG A 204 14.83 -6.68 10.43
C ARG A 204 15.94 -7.59 10.95
N SER A 205 17.18 -7.10 11.01
CA SER A 205 18.33 -7.83 11.56
C SER A 205 18.53 -9.21 10.91
N ARG A 206 18.33 -9.29 9.59
CA ARG A 206 18.52 -10.51 8.80
C ARG A 206 19.88 -10.50 8.11
N GLU A 207 20.50 -11.68 8.03
CA GLU A 207 21.57 -11.92 7.07
C GLU A 207 20.95 -11.99 5.67
N VAL A 208 21.52 -11.26 4.73
CA VAL A 208 21.00 -11.17 3.37
C VAL A 208 22.15 -11.08 2.38
N ARG A 209 22.02 -11.77 1.24
CA ARG A 209 22.85 -11.58 0.05
C ARG A 209 21.94 -11.17 -1.11
N ILE A 210 22.27 -10.06 -1.77
CA ILE A 210 21.47 -9.52 -2.88
C ILE A 210 22.28 -9.55 -4.16
N VAL A 211 21.66 -10.03 -5.24
CA VAL A 211 22.21 -9.98 -6.59
C VAL A 211 21.35 -9.09 -7.47
N GLY A 212 21.90 -7.97 -7.92
CA GLY A 212 21.28 -7.10 -8.92
C GLY A 212 21.70 -7.50 -10.34
N VAL A 213 20.73 -7.63 -11.24
CA VAL A 213 20.94 -7.97 -12.65
C VAL A 213 20.55 -6.79 -13.51
N GLU A 214 21.47 -6.32 -14.35
CA GLU A 214 21.27 -5.18 -15.24
C GLU A 214 22.02 -5.42 -16.56
N ARG A 215 21.46 -5.00 -17.70
CA ARG A 215 22.06 -5.24 -19.01
C ARG A 215 23.09 -4.18 -19.39
N GLU A 216 22.88 -2.95 -18.92
CA GLU A 216 23.71 -1.79 -19.27
C GLU A 216 25.00 -1.76 -18.42
N ALA A 217 26.15 -1.91 -19.08
CA ALA A 217 27.45 -2.04 -18.41
C ALA A 217 27.83 -0.83 -17.54
N GLU A 218 27.51 0.38 -18.02
CA GLU A 218 27.78 1.62 -17.29
C GLU A 218 26.95 1.70 -16.00
N VAL A 219 25.67 1.29 -16.07
CA VAL A 219 24.78 1.28 -14.89
C VAL A 219 25.27 0.26 -13.86
N VAL A 220 25.73 -0.92 -14.31
CA VAL A 220 26.34 -1.92 -13.41
C VAL A 220 27.59 -1.37 -12.73
N ALA A 221 28.45 -0.66 -13.45
CA ALA A 221 29.65 -0.05 -12.89
C ALA A 221 29.30 1.00 -11.82
N ASP A 222 28.35 1.89 -12.10
CA ASP A 222 27.84 2.88 -11.14
C ASP A 222 27.31 2.20 -9.86
N CYS A 223 26.55 1.11 -10.00
CA CYS A 223 25.98 0.39 -8.86
C CYS A 223 27.05 -0.28 -8.00
N ARG A 224 28.10 -0.84 -8.62
CA ARG A 224 29.26 -1.40 -7.90
C ARG A 224 30.02 -0.32 -7.14
N GLU A 225 30.28 0.83 -7.76
CA GLU A 225 30.94 1.95 -7.08
C GLU A 225 30.15 2.42 -5.86
N VAL A 226 28.83 2.50 -5.97
CA VAL A 226 27.96 2.87 -4.84
C VAL A 226 28.02 1.82 -3.72
N ALA A 227 27.95 0.53 -4.05
CA ALA A 227 28.05 -0.55 -3.06
C ALA A 227 29.43 -0.57 -2.37
N GLU A 228 30.52 -0.41 -3.12
CA GLU A 228 31.88 -0.33 -2.60
C GLU A 228 32.05 0.87 -1.65
N ARG A 229 31.57 2.06 -2.06
CA ARG A 229 31.63 3.27 -1.22
C ARG A 229 30.85 3.12 0.08
N MET A 230 29.77 2.33 0.07
CA MET A 230 28.96 2.05 1.25
C MET A 230 29.43 0.83 2.06
N GLY A 231 30.42 0.08 1.58
CA GLY A 231 30.91 -1.13 2.24
C GLY A 231 29.89 -2.28 2.27
N LEU A 232 29.08 -2.41 1.22
CA LEU A 232 28.01 -3.41 1.13
C LEU A 232 28.50 -4.67 0.39
N ASP A 233 29.37 -5.45 1.04
CA ASP A 233 29.98 -6.66 0.46
C ASP A 233 28.96 -7.77 0.13
N GLU A 234 27.80 -7.73 0.77
CA GLU A 234 26.69 -8.65 0.55
C GLU A 234 25.83 -8.35 -0.68
N ILE A 235 26.09 -7.25 -1.39
CA ILE A 235 25.39 -6.89 -2.62
C ILE A 235 26.34 -7.02 -3.82
N SER A 236 25.98 -7.83 -4.80
CA SER A 236 26.70 -7.95 -6.06
C SER A 236 25.84 -7.52 -7.25
N PHE A 237 26.49 -6.98 -8.28
CA PHE A 237 25.83 -6.59 -9.53
C PHE A 237 26.42 -7.33 -10.72
N HIS A 238 25.56 -7.84 -11.60
CA HIS A 238 25.93 -8.65 -12.75
C HIS A 238 25.40 -8.04 -14.04
N ARG A 239 26.29 -7.93 -15.03
CA ARG A 239 25.89 -7.54 -16.38
C ARG A 239 25.33 -8.76 -17.10
N SER A 240 24.01 -8.80 -17.31
CA SER A 240 23.35 -9.89 -18.03
C SER A 240 21.97 -9.46 -18.52
N GLU A 241 21.51 -10.08 -19.60
CA GLU A 241 20.08 -10.13 -19.88
C GLU A 241 19.38 -11.02 -18.84
N ILE A 242 18.15 -10.67 -18.45
CA ILE A 242 17.37 -11.43 -17.44
C ILE A 242 17.13 -12.86 -17.92
N SER A 243 16.80 -13.02 -19.21
CA SER A 243 16.54 -14.32 -19.83
C SER A 243 17.78 -15.21 -19.94
N GLU A 244 18.99 -14.69 -19.74
CA GLU A 244 20.26 -15.43 -19.81
C GLU A 244 20.92 -15.62 -18.45
N PHE A 245 20.52 -14.83 -17.44
CA PHE A 245 21.10 -14.88 -16.11
C PHE A 245 20.71 -16.16 -15.38
N ASP A 246 21.69 -16.85 -14.82
CA ASP A 246 21.48 -18.00 -13.95
C ASP A 246 21.97 -17.72 -12.53
N HIS A 247 21.35 -18.37 -11.55
CA HIS A 247 21.67 -18.19 -10.15
C HIS A 247 21.93 -19.54 -9.47
N ASP A 248 23.07 -19.62 -8.77
CA ASP A 248 23.45 -20.82 -8.04
C ASP A 248 22.75 -20.89 -6.68
N GLY A 249 21.74 -21.74 -6.58
CA GLY A 249 21.06 -22.09 -5.34
C GLY A 249 19.67 -21.47 -5.18
N PRO A 250 19.04 -21.63 -4.00
CA PRO A 250 17.69 -21.11 -3.76
C PRO A 250 17.64 -19.58 -3.82
N VAL A 251 16.52 -19.06 -4.31
CA VAL A 251 16.16 -17.64 -4.22
C VAL A 251 14.98 -17.50 -3.26
N ASP A 252 15.12 -16.70 -2.21
CA ASP A 252 14.04 -16.50 -1.24
C ASP A 252 13.09 -15.39 -1.70
N LEU A 253 13.67 -14.32 -2.26
CA LEU A 253 12.94 -13.16 -2.75
C LEU A 253 13.44 -12.76 -4.14
N ALA A 254 12.55 -12.82 -5.13
CA ALA A 254 12.77 -12.27 -6.46
C ALA A 254 12.02 -10.94 -6.60
N VAL A 255 12.73 -9.91 -7.05
CA VAL A 255 12.21 -8.56 -7.27
C VAL A 255 12.41 -8.18 -8.73
N SER A 256 11.41 -7.56 -9.35
CA SER A 256 11.50 -7.06 -10.73
C SER A 256 10.69 -5.77 -10.85
N LEU A 257 11.36 -4.62 -10.74
CA LEU A 257 10.69 -3.32 -10.66
C LEU A 257 10.99 -2.51 -11.91
N HIS A 258 9.95 -2.28 -12.72
CA HIS A 258 10.06 -1.59 -14.00
C HIS A 258 10.84 -2.35 -15.09
N ALA A 259 11.00 -3.67 -14.97
CA ALA A 259 11.33 -4.49 -16.13
C ALA A 259 10.22 -4.31 -17.18
N CYS A 260 10.57 -3.77 -18.34
CA CYS A 260 9.57 -3.34 -19.31
C CYS A 260 9.26 -4.44 -20.34
N ASP A 261 8.00 -4.47 -20.79
CA ASP A 261 7.52 -5.39 -21.82
C ASP A 261 7.77 -6.87 -21.44
N THR A 262 8.47 -7.62 -22.29
CA THR A 262 8.85 -9.03 -22.10
C THR A 262 9.81 -9.28 -20.95
N ALA A 263 10.55 -8.25 -20.50
CA ALA A 263 11.52 -8.42 -19.41
C ALA A 263 10.86 -8.80 -18.08
N THR A 264 9.61 -8.34 -17.84
CA THR A 264 8.83 -8.81 -16.68
C THR A 264 8.57 -10.30 -16.79
N ASP A 265 8.21 -10.81 -17.98
CA ASP A 265 7.90 -12.23 -18.17
C ASP A 265 9.14 -13.11 -18.01
N ASP A 266 10.28 -12.66 -18.52
CA ASP A 266 11.56 -13.34 -18.34
C ASP A 266 11.92 -13.41 -16.84
N ALA A 267 11.73 -12.32 -16.08
CA ALA A 267 11.97 -12.28 -14.63
C ALA A 267 11.03 -13.22 -13.85
N LEU A 268 9.73 -13.21 -14.19
CA LEU A 268 8.74 -14.10 -13.58
C LEU A 268 9.07 -15.57 -13.85
N ALA A 269 9.43 -15.92 -15.09
CA ALA A 269 9.78 -17.28 -15.47
C ALA A 269 11.05 -17.77 -14.75
N ARG A 270 12.08 -16.93 -14.66
CA ARG A 270 13.30 -17.23 -13.89
C ARG A 270 13.01 -17.48 -12.42
N ALA A 271 12.23 -16.59 -11.80
CA ALA A 271 11.85 -16.74 -10.40
C ALA A 271 11.02 -18.00 -10.14
N VAL A 272 10.11 -18.37 -11.05
CA VAL A 272 9.36 -19.64 -10.97
C VAL A 272 10.28 -20.85 -11.16
N GLY A 273 11.21 -20.78 -12.13
CA GLY A 273 12.18 -21.84 -12.40
C GLY A 273 13.11 -22.14 -11.22
N TRP A 274 13.55 -21.09 -10.51
CA TRP A 274 14.32 -21.22 -9.28
C TRP A 274 13.47 -21.49 -8.03
N GLN A 275 12.15 -21.64 -8.22
CA GLN A 275 11.19 -21.92 -7.16
C GLN A 275 11.22 -20.88 -6.03
N ALA A 276 11.36 -19.60 -6.41
CA ALA A 276 11.55 -18.52 -5.45
C ALA A 276 10.45 -18.51 -4.38
N GLY A 277 10.80 -18.22 -3.13
CA GLY A 277 9.83 -18.18 -2.02
C GLY A 277 8.78 -17.07 -2.21
N VAL A 278 9.24 -15.88 -2.58
CA VAL A 278 8.41 -14.70 -2.85
C VAL A 278 8.85 -14.04 -4.15
N ILE A 279 7.89 -13.56 -4.93
CA ILE A 279 8.08 -12.80 -6.17
C ILE A 279 7.31 -11.48 -6.05
N LEU A 280 8.01 -10.36 -6.23
CA LEU A 280 7.44 -9.01 -6.30
C LEU A 280 7.79 -8.39 -7.66
N ALA A 281 6.80 -8.25 -8.53
CA ALA A 281 6.99 -7.66 -9.86
C ALA A 281 6.10 -6.44 -10.04
N VAL A 282 6.67 -5.33 -10.55
CA VAL A 282 5.93 -4.14 -10.97
C VAL A 282 6.03 -4.05 -12.51
N PRO A 283 5.01 -4.55 -13.22
CA PRO A 283 5.02 -4.57 -14.68
C PRO A 283 4.86 -3.14 -15.21
N CYS A 284 5.76 -2.70 -16.10
CA CYS A 284 5.85 -1.29 -16.52
C CYS A 284 4.87 -0.94 -17.69
N CYS A 285 4.98 -1.66 -18.82
CA CYS A 285 4.30 -1.42 -20.10
C CYS A 285 4.21 -2.76 -20.84
N GLN A 286 3.26 -2.93 -21.77
CA GLN A 286 3.05 -4.18 -22.52
C GLN A 286 2.72 -3.90 -23.99
N HIS A 287 3.76 -3.72 -24.80
CA HIS A 287 3.61 -3.44 -26.23
C HIS A 287 3.42 -4.73 -27.03
N GLU A 288 4.11 -5.81 -26.65
CA GLU A 288 3.97 -7.11 -27.30
C GLU A 288 2.50 -7.58 -27.29
N PHE A 289 1.87 -7.50 -26.13
CA PHE A 289 0.51 -7.99 -25.94
C PHE A 289 -0.55 -7.05 -26.55
N ALA A 290 -0.30 -5.74 -26.56
CA ALA A 290 -1.22 -4.78 -27.17
C ALA A 290 -1.42 -5.06 -28.67
N GLY A 291 -0.37 -5.43 -29.40
CA GLY A 291 -0.49 -5.75 -30.83
C GLY A 291 -1.37 -6.96 -31.15
N GLN A 292 -1.52 -7.90 -30.21
CA GLN A 292 -2.28 -9.14 -30.38
C GLN A 292 -3.73 -9.01 -29.90
N LEU A 293 -4.04 -7.99 -29.11
CA LEU A 293 -5.34 -7.88 -28.44
C LEU A 293 -6.43 -7.35 -29.38
N ALA A 294 -7.34 -8.22 -29.80
CA ALA A 294 -8.48 -7.86 -30.64
C ALA A 294 -9.80 -8.45 -30.11
N ILE A 295 -10.42 -7.78 -29.13
CA ILE A 295 -11.72 -8.18 -28.59
C ILE A 295 -12.82 -7.49 -29.42
N GLY A 296 -13.51 -8.24 -30.28
CA GLY A 296 -14.51 -7.70 -31.21
C GLY A 296 -15.59 -6.84 -30.54
N ASP A 297 -16.10 -7.28 -29.38
CA ASP A 297 -17.14 -6.57 -28.63
C ASP A 297 -16.64 -5.27 -27.97
N LEU A 298 -15.32 -5.07 -27.90
CA LEU A 298 -14.69 -3.87 -27.34
C LEU A 298 -14.13 -2.93 -28.43
N ALA A 299 -14.65 -3.01 -29.65
CA ALA A 299 -14.25 -2.13 -30.76
C ALA A 299 -14.24 -0.64 -30.37
N ALA A 300 -15.19 -0.17 -29.56
CA ALA A 300 -15.23 1.20 -29.07
C ALA A 300 -14.02 1.58 -28.20
N VAL A 301 -13.54 0.65 -27.37
CA VAL A 301 -12.34 0.81 -26.53
C VAL A 301 -11.10 0.81 -27.41
N HIS A 302 -11.00 -0.15 -28.33
CA HIS A 302 -9.84 -0.30 -29.21
C HIS A 302 -9.61 0.89 -30.16
N ARG A 303 -10.65 1.65 -30.50
CA ARG A 303 -10.52 2.91 -31.26
C ARG A 303 -9.70 3.98 -30.55
N HIS A 304 -9.56 3.90 -29.23
CA HIS A 304 -8.80 4.86 -28.45
C HIS A 304 -7.51 4.21 -27.95
N GLY A 305 -6.36 4.57 -28.53
CA GLY A 305 -5.07 3.96 -28.22
C GLY A 305 -4.75 3.87 -26.72
N ILE A 306 -4.99 4.95 -25.96
CA ILE A 306 -4.79 4.94 -24.50
C ILE A 306 -5.65 3.93 -23.75
N LEU A 307 -6.90 3.70 -24.20
CA LEU A 307 -7.78 2.73 -23.56
C LEU A 307 -7.39 1.31 -23.97
N HIS A 308 -6.98 1.13 -25.22
CA HIS A 308 -6.44 -0.13 -25.72
C HIS A 308 -5.19 -0.56 -24.94
N GLU A 309 -4.20 0.34 -24.80
CA GLU A 309 -2.95 0.07 -24.08
C GLU A 309 -3.20 -0.27 -22.61
N ARG A 310 -4.12 0.45 -21.95
CA ARG A 310 -4.50 0.17 -20.55
C ARG A 310 -5.18 -1.18 -20.40
N LEU A 311 -6.08 -1.52 -21.32
CA LEU A 311 -6.74 -2.83 -21.31
C LEU A 311 -5.71 -3.95 -21.51
N ALA A 312 -4.83 -3.82 -22.51
CA ALA A 312 -3.76 -4.77 -22.77
C ALA A 312 -2.87 -4.96 -21.52
N ALA A 313 -2.49 -3.88 -20.87
CA ALA A 313 -1.69 -3.92 -19.66
C ALA A 313 -2.40 -4.67 -18.51
N LEU A 314 -3.68 -4.37 -18.25
CA LEU A 314 -4.47 -5.01 -17.19
C LEU A 314 -4.67 -6.51 -17.45
N VAL A 315 -5.01 -6.85 -18.67
CA VAL A 315 -5.26 -8.24 -19.10
C VAL A 315 -3.98 -9.06 -19.04
N THR A 316 -2.85 -8.50 -19.47
CA THR A 316 -1.55 -9.18 -19.37
C THR A 316 -1.20 -9.47 -17.91
N ASP A 317 -1.42 -8.51 -17.01
CA ASP A 317 -1.13 -8.71 -15.58
C ASP A 317 -2.08 -9.76 -14.96
N ALA A 318 -3.33 -9.85 -15.43
CA ALA A 318 -4.24 -10.93 -15.05
C ALA A 318 -3.74 -12.30 -15.53
N LEU A 319 -3.29 -12.42 -16.78
CA LEU A 319 -2.69 -13.65 -17.30
C LEU A 319 -1.44 -14.05 -16.52
N ARG A 320 -0.56 -13.08 -16.18
CA ARG A 320 0.61 -13.33 -15.33
C ARG A 320 0.22 -13.82 -13.95
N ALA A 321 -0.79 -13.20 -13.33
CA ALA A 321 -1.24 -13.59 -12.02
C ALA A 321 -1.78 -15.02 -12.00
N GLU A 322 -2.59 -15.39 -12.99
CA GLU A 322 -3.12 -16.75 -13.16
C GLU A 322 -2.00 -17.75 -13.52
N ALA A 323 -1.02 -17.37 -14.34
CA ALA A 323 0.13 -18.23 -14.64
C ALA A 323 0.97 -18.54 -13.39
N LEU A 324 1.22 -17.55 -12.54
CA LEU A 324 1.90 -17.74 -11.25
C LEU A 324 1.08 -18.65 -10.32
N GLU A 325 -0.25 -18.49 -10.30
CA GLU A 325 -1.16 -19.35 -9.56
C GLU A 325 -1.10 -20.81 -10.02
N VAL A 326 -1.09 -21.06 -11.33
CA VAL A 326 -0.85 -22.39 -11.93
C VAL A 326 0.53 -22.93 -11.57
N CYS A 327 1.53 -22.06 -11.40
CA CYS A 327 2.87 -22.44 -10.97
C CYS A 327 2.99 -22.74 -9.46
N GLY A 328 1.90 -22.62 -8.68
CA GLY A 328 1.87 -22.94 -7.25
C GLY A 328 2.11 -21.74 -6.33
N TYR A 329 1.90 -20.52 -6.82
CA TYR A 329 2.01 -19.30 -6.03
C TYR A 329 0.65 -18.76 -5.60
N ARG A 330 0.57 -18.22 -4.40
CA ARG A 330 -0.51 -17.35 -3.97
C ARG A 330 -0.24 -15.94 -4.47
N THR A 331 -0.93 -15.56 -5.53
CA THR A 331 -0.73 -14.30 -6.22
C THR A 331 -1.81 -13.28 -5.87
N ARG A 332 -1.39 -12.05 -5.64
CA ARG A 332 -2.26 -10.89 -5.46
C ARG A 332 -1.75 -9.74 -6.32
N VAL A 333 -2.66 -9.09 -7.03
CA VAL A 333 -2.42 -7.80 -7.65
C VAL A 333 -2.77 -6.72 -6.62
N VAL A 334 -1.79 -5.94 -6.20
CA VAL A 334 -1.96 -4.90 -5.18
C VAL A 334 -1.59 -3.53 -5.72
N GLU A 335 -2.13 -2.49 -5.11
CA GLU A 335 -1.76 -1.12 -5.45
C GLU A 335 -0.36 -0.79 -4.92
N PHE A 336 0.51 -0.37 -5.85
CA PHE A 336 1.87 0.03 -5.56
C PHE A 336 1.92 1.47 -5.06
N ILE A 337 1.73 2.47 -5.92
CA ILE A 337 1.81 3.90 -5.58
C ILE A 337 0.68 4.71 -6.24
N ASP A 338 0.39 5.90 -5.71
CA ASP A 338 -0.60 6.80 -6.30
C ASP A 338 -0.28 7.15 -7.76
N LEU A 339 -1.35 7.28 -8.56
CA LEU A 339 -1.33 7.56 -10.00
C LEU A 339 -0.60 8.85 -10.41
N GLU A 340 -0.26 9.72 -9.45
CA GLU A 340 0.50 10.95 -9.67
C GLU A 340 1.84 10.74 -10.39
N HIS A 341 2.44 9.55 -10.24
CA HIS A 341 3.81 9.27 -10.70
C HIS A 341 3.89 8.22 -11.81
N THR A 342 2.82 7.45 -12.09
CA THR A 342 2.83 6.42 -13.14
C THR A 342 1.43 6.15 -13.70
N ALA A 343 1.34 5.79 -14.99
CA ALA A 343 0.08 5.36 -15.62
C ALA A 343 -0.35 3.94 -15.19
N LYS A 344 0.50 3.22 -14.44
CA LYS A 344 0.31 1.83 -14.04
C LYS A 344 0.75 1.65 -12.58
N ASN A 345 -0.21 1.44 -11.70
CA ASN A 345 -0.04 1.47 -10.24
C ASN A 345 -0.13 0.09 -9.58
N VAL A 346 0.20 -1.00 -10.29
CA VAL A 346 0.03 -2.37 -9.79
C VAL A 346 1.35 -3.07 -9.52
N LEU A 347 1.36 -3.88 -8.44
CA LEU A 347 2.41 -4.82 -8.11
C LEU A 347 1.81 -6.24 -8.03
N LEU A 348 2.44 -7.19 -8.71
CA LEU A 348 2.18 -8.61 -8.57
C LEU A 348 2.99 -9.13 -7.38
N ARG A 349 2.29 -9.55 -6.32
CA ARG A 349 2.86 -10.22 -5.15
C ARG A 349 2.50 -11.70 -5.19
N ALA A 350 3.47 -12.56 -5.39
CA ALA A 350 3.30 -14.01 -5.43
C ALA A 350 4.13 -14.66 -4.32
N VAL A 351 3.46 -15.42 -3.43
CA VAL A 351 4.11 -16.16 -2.34
C VAL A 351 3.92 -17.65 -2.59
N ARG A 352 5.01 -18.41 -2.63
CA ARG A 352 4.98 -19.85 -2.92
C ARG A 352 4.14 -20.58 -1.87
N ARG A 353 3.34 -21.55 -2.32
CA ARG A 353 2.53 -22.38 -1.45
C ARG A 353 3.24 -23.68 -1.12
N GLU A 354 2.89 -24.22 0.04
CA GLU A 354 3.22 -25.60 0.38
C GLU A 354 2.44 -26.56 -0.54
N PRO A 355 3.13 -27.50 -1.22
CA PRO A 355 2.47 -28.49 -2.07
C PRO A 355 1.50 -29.37 -1.28
N GLY A 356 0.32 -29.63 -1.83
CA GLY A 356 -0.67 -30.51 -1.23
C GLY A 356 -1.96 -30.62 -2.04
N ALA A 357 -2.91 -31.45 -1.58
CA ALA A 357 -4.16 -31.69 -2.31
C ALA A 357 -4.99 -30.42 -2.54
N VAL A 358 -4.98 -29.48 -1.59
CA VAL A 358 -5.66 -28.19 -1.71
C VAL A 358 -4.97 -27.32 -2.76
N ASP A 359 -3.64 -27.30 -2.78
CA ASP A 359 -2.86 -26.55 -3.78
C ASP A 359 -3.09 -27.13 -5.18
N GLN A 360 -3.04 -28.46 -5.34
CA GLN A 360 -3.30 -29.12 -6.62
C GLN A 360 -4.68 -28.76 -7.18
N ARG A 361 -5.72 -28.78 -6.35
CA ARG A 361 -7.07 -28.38 -6.76
C ARG A 361 -7.09 -26.91 -7.22
N ARG A 362 -6.47 -26.01 -6.46
CA ARG A 362 -6.39 -24.60 -6.82
C ARG A 362 -5.65 -24.40 -8.14
N ARG A 363 -4.55 -25.11 -8.36
CA ARG A 363 -3.78 -25.03 -9.61
C ARG A 363 -4.62 -25.46 -10.81
N ALA A 364 -5.45 -26.50 -10.68
CA ALA A 364 -6.38 -26.92 -11.73
C ALA A 364 -7.47 -25.86 -12.00
N GLU A 365 -8.09 -25.30 -10.96
CA GLU A 365 -9.08 -24.22 -11.10
C GLU A 365 -8.46 -22.98 -11.80
N ARG A 366 -7.20 -22.67 -11.47
CA ARG A 366 -6.46 -21.54 -12.04
C ARG A 366 -6.01 -21.80 -13.47
N ALA A 367 -5.70 -23.05 -13.81
CA ALA A 367 -5.43 -23.47 -15.19
C ALA A 367 -6.67 -23.28 -16.07
N GLU A 368 -7.86 -23.63 -15.58
CA GLU A 368 -9.12 -23.38 -16.29
C GLU A 368 -9.38 -21.87 -16.45
N ALA A 369 -9.18 -21.07 -15.40
CA ALA A 369 -9.31 -19.62 -15.49
C ALA A 369 -8.32 -18.99 -16.49
N TYR A 370 -7.06 -19.45 -16.48
CA TYR A 370 -6.03 -19.01 -17.44
C TYR A 370 -6.45 -19.34 -18.87
N ARG A 371 -6.91 -20.57 -19.14
CA ARG A 371 -7.41 -20.98 -20.46
C ARG A 371 -8.61 -20.14 -20.90
N GLY A 372 -9.58 -19.97 -20.02
CA GLY A 372 -10.78 -19.19 -20.30
C GLY A 372 -10.46 -17.73 -20.65
N LEU A 373 -9.56 -17.11 -19.89
CA LEU A 373 -9.08 -15.77 -20.17
C LEU A 373 -8.33 -15.73 -21.50
N ARG A 374 -7.35 -16.61 -21.72
CA ARG A 374 -6.58 -16.66 -22.98
C ARG A 374 -7.49 -16.84 -24.21
N ALA A 375 -8.50 -17.71 -24.12
CA ALA A 375 -9.46 -17.95 -25.20
C ALA A 375 -10.37 -16.73 -25.46
N MET A 376 -10.84 -16.05 -24.41
CA MET A 376 -11.65 -14.84 -24.55
C MET A 376 -10.89 -13.71 -25.26
N LEU A 377 -9.58 -13.66 -25.08
CA LEU A 377 -8.72 -12.62 -25.63
C LEU A 377 -8.21 -12.95 -27.04
N ASP A 378 -8.51 -14.15 -27.55
CA ASP A 378 -7.99 -14.68 -28.81
C ASP A 378 -6.46 -14.66 -28.90
N VAL A 379 -5.80 -14.97 -27.79
CA VAL A 379 -4.33 -14.94 -27.69
C VAL A 379 -3.76 -16.35 -27.90
N GLU A 380 -2.95 -16.51 -28.95
CA GLU A 380 -2.32 -17.80 -29.26
C GLU A 380 -1.23 -18.19 -28.25
N THR A 381 -0.44 -17.26 -27.74
CA THR A 381 0.58 -17.55 -26.71
C THR A 381 1.04 -16.26 -26.04
N THR A 382 1.68 -16.37 -24.88
CA THR A 382 2.30 -15.23 -24.21
C THR A 382 3.79 -15.47 -24.03
N ARG A 383 4.60 -14.41 -23.94
CA ARG A 383 6.02 -14.54 -23.61
C ARG A 383 6.25 -15.36 -22.34
N LEU A 384 5.46 -15.12 -21.29
CA LEU A 384 5.56 -15.88 -20.05
C LEU A 384 5.28 -17.38 -20.28
N GLU A 385 4.26 -17.72 -21.06
CA GLU A 385 3.95 -19.12 -21.42
C GLU A 385 5.14 -19.78 -22.14
N GLN A 386 5.76 -19.07 -23.10
CA GLN A 386 6.94 -19.54 -23.82
C GLN A 386 8.13 -19.79 -22.88
N GLN A 387 8.37 -18.89 -21.93
CA GLN A 387 9.49 -18.98 -20.99
C GLN A 387 9.27 -20.04 -19.90
N LEU A 388 8.04 -20.23 -19.44
CA LEU A 388 7.69 -21.30 -18.49
C LEU A 388 7.74 -22.69 -19.13
N GLY A 389 7.63 -22.76 -20.46
CA GLY A 389 7.93 -23.96 -21.23
C GLY A 389 6.90 -25.10 -21.12
N PRO A 390 7.27 -26.32 -21.54
CA PRO A 390 6.34 -27.44 -21.68
C PRO A 390 5.63 -27.87 -20.40
N GLU A 391 6.30 -27.79 -19.24
CA GLU A 391 5.71 -28.19 -17.97
C GLU A 391 4.51 -27.30 -17.59
N PHE A 392 4.57 -26.01 -17.91
CA PHE A 392 3.44 -25.12 -17.73
C PHE A 392 2.30 -25.46 -18.70
N LEU A 393 2.61 -25.72 -19.97
CA LEU A 393 1.60 -26.11 -20.96
C LEU A 393 0.87 -27.40 -20.57
N GLU A 394 1.58 -28.38 -20.01
CA GLU A 394 0.96 -29.61 -19.48
C GLU A 394 -0.02 -29.32 -18.33
N ARG A 395 0.37 -28.44 -17.39
CA ARG A 395 -0.48 -28.03 -16.26
C ARG A 395 -1.72 -27.26 -16.72
N VAL A 396 -1.60 -26.50 -17.80
CA VAL A 396 -2.71 -25.72 -18.37
C VAL A 396 -3.61 -26.61 -19.22
N SER A 397 -3.07 -27.62 -19.91
CA SER A 397 -3.82 -28.47 -20.84
C SER A 397 -4.62 -29.59 -20.17
N GLY A 398 -4.20 -30.02 -18.97
CA GLY A 398 -4.98 -30.92 -18.10
C GLY A 398 -6.23 -30.26 -17.56
#